data_AF-A0A967VV88-F1
#
_entry.id   AF-A0A967VV88-F1
#
_cell.length_a   1.000
_cell.length_b   1.000
_cell.length_c   1.000
_cell.angle_alpha   90.00
_cell.angle_beta   90.00
_cell.angle_gamma   90.00
#
_symmetry.space_group_name_H-M   'P 1'
#
loop_
_entity.id
_entity.type
_entity.pdbx_description
1 polymer ?
#
loop_
_entity_poly.entity_id
_entity_poly.type
_entity_poly.pdbx_seq_one_letter_code
_entity_poly.pdbx_strand_id
1 'polypeptide(L)' 'MAKKLKTSANDRKCAFLGCKQILSIYNHGIYCHVHRDQISEKQKLKKPYHHFVGKK' A
#
# COMPACT_ATOMS: atom_id res chain seq x y z
N MET A 1 -24.80 21.58 -10.51
CA MET A 1 -24.22 20.33 -11.01
C MET A 1 -23.19 19.83 -9.99
N ALA A 2 -23.49 18.76 -9.27
CA ALA A 2 -22.57 18.21 -8.27
C ALA A 2 -21.32 17.66 -8.98
N LYS A 3 -20.13 18.18 -8.66
CA LYS A 3 -18.85 17.63 -9.14
C LYS A 3 -18.80 16.16 -8.74
N LYS A 4 -18.73 15.25 -9.71
CA LYS A 4 -18.47 13.83 -9.46
C LYS A 4 -17.15 13.74 -8.70
N LEU A 5 -17.23 13.57 -7.38
CA LEU A 5 -16.08 13.23 -6.55
C LEU A 5 -15.46 11.99 -7.21
N LYS A 6 -14.15 12.04 -7.51
CA LYS A 6 -13.39 10.87 -7.96
C LYS A 6 -13.41 9.85 -6.82
N THR A 7 -14.48 9.10 -6.70
CA THR A 7 -14.57 7.92 -5.86
C THR A 7 -13.46 7.00 -6.34
N SER A 8 -12.56 6.67 -5.42
CA SER A 8 -11.42 5.75 -5.56
C SER A 8 -11.59 4.84 -6.77
N ALA A 9 -10.73 5.02 -7.78
CA ALA A 9 -10.90 4.46 -9.12
C ALA A 9 -11.47 3.03 -9.10
N ASN A 10 -12.67 2.87 -9.68
CA ASN A 10 -13.16 1.54 -10.05
C ASN A 10 -12.04 0.84 -10.82
N ASP A 11 -11.70 -0.39 -10.42
CA ASP A 11 -10.67 -1.24 -11.04
C ASP A 11 -9.20 -1.09 -10.58
N ARG A 12 -8.93 -0.52 -9.39
CA ARG A 12 -7.57 -0.67 -8.82
C ARG A 12 -7.27 -2.15 -8.58
N LYS A 13 -6.25 -2.70 -9.23
CA LYS A 13 -5.79 -4.09 -9.04
C LYS A 13 -4.59 -4.10 -8.10
N CYS A 14 -4.43 -5.21 -7.39
CA CYS A 14 -3.25 -5.46 -6.59
C CYS A 14 -2.00 -5.44 -7.48
N ALA A 15 -0.99 -4.65 -7.11
CA ALA A 15 0.27 -4.53 -7.85
C ALA A 15 1.19 -5.75 -7.69
N PHE A 16 0.78 -6.77 -6.94
CA PHE A 16 1.56 -8.00 -6.77
C PHE A 16 1.52 -8.85 -8.05
N LEU A 17 2.68 -9.35 -8.48
CA LEU A 17 2.82 -10.12 -9.71
C LEU A 17 1.90 -11.35 -9.68
N GLY A 18 1.05 -11.48 -10.70
CA GLY A 18 0.08 -12.58 -10.82
C GLY A 18 -1.18 -12.44 -9.94
N CYS A 19 -1.28 -11.40 -9.11
CA CYS A 19 -2.48 -11.18 -8.30
C CYS A 19 -3.59 -10.52 -9.13
N LYS A 20 -4.76 -11.17 -9.18
CA LYS A 20 -5.95 -10.67 -9.87
C LYS A 20 -6.97 -10.02 -8.92
N GLN A 21 -6.60 -9.82 -7.66
CA GLN A 21 -7.47 -9.21 -6.64
C GLN A 21 -7.72 -7.73 -6.98
N ILE A 22 -9.00 -7.35 -6.96
CA ILE A 22 -9.43 -5.95 -7.08
C ILE A 22 -9.39 -5.33 -5.68
N LEU A 23 -8.81 -4.15 -5.59
CA LEU A 23 -8.72 -3.37 -4.38
C LEU A 23 -10.05 -2.65 -4.15
N SER A 24 -10.63 -2.86 -2.98
CA SER A 24 -11.82 -2.13 -2.56
C SER A 24 -11.55 -0.61 -2.52
N ILE A 25 -12.60 0.19 -2.63
CA ILE A 25 -12.53 1.66 -2.56
C ILE A 25 -11.92 2.17 -1.24
N TYR A 26 -12.04 1.39 -0.16
CA TYR A 26 -11.48 1.66 1.16
C TYR A 26 -10.01 1.21 1.29
N ASN A 27 -9.49 0.47 0.32
CA ASN A 27 -8.09 0.10 0.29
C ASN A 27 -7.27 1.26 -0.29
N HIS A 28 -6.62 2.00 0.61
CA HIS A 28 -5.72 3.08 0.23
C HIS A 28 -4.35 2.59 -0.26
N GLY A 29 -4.03 1.31 -0.07
CA GLY A 29 -2.79 0.68 -0.53
C GLY A 29 -2.78 0.31 -2.01
N ILE A 30 -1.62 -0.13 -2.48
CA ILE A 30 -1.42 -0.71 -3.83
C ILE A 30 -1.48 -2.24 -3.85
N TYR A 31 -1.52 -2.85 -2.67
CA TYR A 31 -1.59 -4.29 -2.47
C TYR A 31 -2.92 -4.67 -1.81
N CYS A 32 -3.44 -5.86 -2.12
CA CYS A 32 -4.58 -6.42 -1.39
C CYS A 32 -4.17 -6.79 0.04
N HIS A 33 -5.14 -7.05 0.92
CA HIS A 33 -4.86 -7.41 2.31
C HIS A 33 -3.87 -8.59 2.42
N VAL A 34 -4.03 -9.62 1.58
CA VAL A 34 -3.15 -10.80 1.53
C VAL A 34 -1.68 -10.43 1.29
N HIS A 35 -1.42 -9.54 0.31
CA HIS A 35 -0.06 -9.15 -0.07
C HIS A 35 0.46 -7.96 0.74
N ARG A 36 -0.41 -7.22 1.43
CA ARG A 36 -0.03 -6.10 2.30
C ARG A 36 0.87 -6.58 3.42
N ASP A 37 0.50 -7.67 4.09
CA ASP A 37 1.26 -8.24 5.20
C ASP A 37 2.61 -8.79 4.71
N GLN A 38 2.62 -9.57 3.63
CA GLN A 38 3.85 -10.12 3.04
C GLN A 38 4.87 -9.05 2.65
N ILE A 39 4.41 -7.93 2.08
CA ILE A 39 5.31 -6.81 1.74
C ILE A 39 5.72 -6.03 2.99
N SER A 40 4.82 -5.86 3.97
CA SER A 40 5.14 -5.20 5.24
C SER A 40 6.25 -5.93 5.98
N GLU A 41 6.20 -7.25 6.05
CA GLU A 41 7.25 -8.08 6.67
C GLU A 41 8.58 -7.95 5.94
N LYS A 42 8.58 -8.01 4.60
CA LYS A 42 9.78 -7.78 3.78
C LYS A 42 10.38 -6.39 3.96
N GLN A 43 9.55 -5.37 4.19
CA GLN A 43 10.03 -4.01 4.44
C GLN A 43 10.58 -3.83 5.86
N LYS A 44 10.04 -4.53 6.86
CA LYS A 44 10.57 -4.53 8.23
C LYS A 44 12.00 -5.09 8.29
N LEU A 45 12.28 -6.13 7.49
CA LEU A 45 13.62 -6.72 7.39
C LEU A 45 14.68 -5.77 6.79
N LYS A 46 14.27 -4.71 6.05
CA LYS A 46 15.20 -3.80 5.37
C LYS A 46 15.59 -2.55 6.16
N LYS A 47 15.16 -2.40 7.41
CA LYS A 47 15.60 -1.27 8.25
C LYS A 47 16.48 -1.74 9.41
N PRO A 48 17.83 -1.70 9.30
CA PRO A 48 18.59 -1.23 10.42
C PRO A 48 18.23 0.25 10.59
N TYR A 49 17.43 0.56 11.62
CA TYR A 49 17.20 1.94 12.05
C TYR A 49 18.56 2.54 12.45
N HIS A 50 19.24 3.24 11.55
CA HIS A 50 20.28 4.19 11.95
C HIS A 50 19.58 5.42 12.53
N HIS A 51 19.25 5.35 13.81
CA HIS A 51 18.94 6.53 14.60
C HIS A 51 20.24 7.34 14.71
N PHE A 52 20.49 8.24 13.76
CA PHE A 52 21.61 9.19 13.84
C PHE A 52 21.24 10.23 14.91
N VAL A 53 21.55 9.92 16.16
CA VAL A 53 21.44 10.86 17.27
C VAL A 53 22.59 11.86 17.10
N GLY A 54 22.33 12.94 16.37
CA GLY A 54 23.22 14.09 16.36
C GLY A 54 23.29 14.67 17.77
N LYS A 55 24.40 14.42 18.49
CA LYS A 55 24.75 15.15 19.70
C LYS A 55 25.05 16.59 19.31
N LYS A 56 24.40 17.55 19.97
CA LYS A 56 24.71 18.97 19.91
C LYS A 56 25.49 19.35 21.17
#